data_AF-A0A534LB31-F1
#
_entry.id   AF-A0A534LB31-F1
#
_cell.length_a   1.000
_cell.length_b   1.000
_cell.length_c   1.000
_cell.angle_alpha   90.00
_cell.angle_beta   90.00
_cell.angle_gamma   90.00
#
_symmetry.space_group_name_H-M   'P 1'
#
loop_
_entity.id
_entity.type
_entity.pdbx_description
1 polymer ?
#
loop_
_entity_poly.entity_id
_entity_poly.type
_entity_poly.pdbx_seq_one_letter_code
_entity_poly.pdbx_strand_id
1 'polypeptide(L)'
;MARGIGRALQKAVAREGLDVDLDAEGRSLANARRRQVYRYLCLRPCARIGDVGRDLSMSQATARWHARDLLENRYLQAEGTRVFPVGLIDPEDSALFAALASAGRAATLATVFESPGISFQELADRVHLTRQSASKIASELSGFGLVTVAEDGRHRRAYPTDLLVRKREANRSRADAFGEALLGRLADDGLAPELLRRDETTLTVRFGAGPRRVLLEVPLDPYATAWMRHA
;
A
#
# COMPACT_ATOMS: atom_id res chain seq x y z
N MET A 1 12.62 -13.77 14.20
CA MET A 1 12.82 -13.19 15.55
C MET A 1 12.06 -11.88 15.63
N ALA A 2 10.96 -11.83 16.38
CA ALA A 2 10.15 -10.62 16.53
C ALA A 2 10.91 -9.60 17.38
N ARG A 3 11.33 -8.47 16.79
CA ARG A 3 11.83 -7.31 17.54
C ARG A 3 10.66 -6.79 18.37
N GLY A 4 10.72 -7.04 19.68
CA GLY A 4 9.71 -6.59 20.64
C GLY A 4 9.56 -5.06 20.59
N ILE A 5 8.32 -4.60 20.50
CA ILE A 5 7.92 -3.20 20.62
C ILE A 5 8.50 -2.66 21.94
N GLY A 6 9.34 -1.63 21.87
CA GLY A 6 9.97 -1.04 23.06
C GLY A 6 8.92 -0.53 24.06
N ARG A 7 9.19 -0.67 25.36
CA ARG A 7 8.27 -0.31 26.47
C ARG A 7 7.68 1.10 26.38
N ALA A 8 8.39 2.05 25.77
CA ALA A 8 7.90 3.41 25.55
C ALA A 8 6.76 3.47 24.51
N LEU A 9 6.88 2.71 23.41
CA LEU A 9 5.86 2.58 22.38
C LEU A 9 4.65 1.78 22.88
N GLN A 10 4.87 0.73 23.69
CA GLN A 10 3.78 0.03 24.39
C GLN A 10 2.98 0.97 25.31
N LYS A 11 3.65 1.86 26.06
CA LYS A 11 2.97 2.83 26.93
C LYS A 11 2.23 3.93 26.16
N ALA A 12 2.75 4.35 25.00
CA ALA A 12 2.06 5.30 24.11
C ALA A 12 0.81 4.67 23.49
N VAL A 13 0.94 3.46 22.93
CA VAL A 13 -0.17 2.68 22.34
C VAL A 13 -1.24 2.34 23.38
N ALA A 14 -0.87 2.04 24.63
CA ALA A 14 -1.83 1.71 25.69
C ALA A 14 -2.65 2.91 26.20
N ARG A 15 -2.24 4.16 25.90
CA ARG A 15 -2.95 5.38 26.29
C ARG A 15 -3.69 6.06 25.13
N GLU A 16 -3.36 5.72 23.88
CA GLU A 16 -3.80 6.44 22.68
C GLU A 16 -4.61 5.50 21.78
N GLY A 17 -5.89 5.80 21.58
CA GLY A 17 -6.78 4.97 20.78
C GLY A 17 -6.42 5.01 19.29
N LEU A 18 -6.09 3.87 18.69
CA LEU A 18 -5.83 3.76 17.23
C LEU A 18 -7.10 4.05 16.41
N ASP A 19 -8.25 3.61 16.92
CA ASP A 19 -9.53 3.61 16.22
C ASP A 19 -10.56 4.58 16.84
N VAL A 20 -10.09 5.68 17.45
CA VAL A 20 -10.97 6.69 18.06
C VAL A 20 -11.07 7.91 17.16
N ASP A 21 -12.29 8.43 16.97
CA ASP A 21 -12.49 9.70 16.29
C ASP A 21 -11.98 10.85 17.15
N LEU A 22 -11.29 11.80 16.52
CA LEU A 22 -10.85 13.03 17.17
C LEU A 22 -11.99 14.07 17.12
N ASP A 23 -12.11 14.88 18.17
CA ASP A 23 -13.16 15.92 18.31
C ASP A 23 -12.96 17.13 17.37
N ALA A 24 -12.08 17.03 16.38
CA ALA A 24 -11.91 18.05 15.36
C ALA A 24 -13.08 17.97 14.36
N GLU A 25 -13.89 19.04 14.27
CA GLU A 25 -14.91 19.17 13.23
C GLU A 25 -14.25 19.15 11.84
N GLY A 26 -14.54 18.11 11.05
CA GLY A 26 -14.33 18.11 9.60
C GLY A 26 -13.14 17.31 9.03
N ARG A 27 -13.40 16.78 7.81
CA ARG A 27 -12.52 16.71 6.62
C ARG A 27 -11.01 16.51 6.81
N SER A 28 -10.58 15.51 7.57
CA SER A 28 -9.15 15.17 7.69
C SER A 28 -8.94 13.73 8.18
N LEU A 29 -7.70 13.35 8.50
CA LEU A 29 -7.38 12.12 9.21
C LEU A 29 -7.85 12.08 10.68
N ALA A 30 -8.65 13.06 11.14
CA ALA A 30 -9.35 13.02 12.42
C ALA A 30 -10.30 11.82 12.57
N ASN A 31 -10.89 11.35 11.46
CA ASN A 31 -11.80 10.20 11.45
C ASN A 31 -11.05 8.86 11.41
N ALA A 32 -11.38 7.95 12.33
CA ALA A 32 -10.73 6.64 12.49
C ALA A 32 -10.83 5.76 11.24
N ARG A 33 -12.03 5.64 10.66
CA ARG A 33 -12.24 4.85 9.45
C ARG A 33 -11.50 5.43 8.24
N ARG A 34 -11.40 6.76 8.17
CA ARG A 34 -10.63 7.43 7.13
C ARG A 34 -9.13 7.18 7.27
N ARG A 35 -8.59 7.13 8.50
CA ARG A 35 -7.20 6.70 8.75
C ARG A 35 -6.95 5.27 8.28
N GLN A 36 -7.89 4.35 8.51
CA GLN A 36 -7.79 2.97 8.05
C GLN A 36 -7.71 2.90 6.50
N VAL A 37 -8.59 3.63 5.81
CA VAL A 37 -8.58 3.71 4.33
C VAL A 37 -7.27 4.32 3.82
N TYR A 38 -6.82 5.42 4.44
CA TYR A 38 -5.57 6.07 4.05
C TYR A 38 -4.35 5.16 4.24
N ARG A 39 -4.22 4.53 5.41
CA ARG A 39 -3.15 3.56 5.71
C ARG A 39 -3.18 2.39 4.72
N TYR A 40 -4.36 1.86 4.41
CA TYR A 40 -4.52 0.79 3.44
C TYR A 40 -4.03 1.20 2.04
N LEU A 41 -4.36 2.40 1.58
CA LEU A 41 -3.90 2.91 0.29
C LEU A 41 -2.42 3.29 0.27
N CYS A 42 -1.81 3.59 1.42
CA CYS A 42 -0.35 3.69 1.53
C CYS A 42 0.34 2.33 1.41
N LEU A 43 -0.27 1.27 1.96
CA LEU A 43 0.21 -0.08 1.79
C LEU A 43 0.01 -0.60 0.36
N ARG A 44 -1.14 -0.26 -0.24
CA ARG A 44 -1.61 -0.76 -1.53
C ARG A 44 -2.12 0.39 -2.40
N PRO A 45 -1.23 1.17 -3.01
CA PRO A 45 -1.61 2.19 -3.98
C PRO A 45 -2.46 1.59 -5.09
N CYS A 46 -3.43 2.36 -5.57
CA CYS A 46 -4.33 1.97 -6.67
C CYS A 46 -5.23 0.74 -6.38
N ALA A 47 -5.35 0.32 -5.11
CA ALA A 47 -6.30 -0.72 -4.73
C ALA A 47 -7.74 -0.35 -5.09
N ARG A 48 -8.53 -1.34 -5.50
CA ARG A 48 -9.93 -1.12 -5.86
C ARG A 48 -10.76 -0.87 -4.61
N ILE A 49 -11.74 0.02 -4.70
CA ILE A 49 -12.66 0.31 -3.59
C ILE A 49 -13.36 -0.96 -3.06
N GLY A 50 -13.65 -1.93 -3.93
CA GLY A 50 -14.20 -3.22 -3.51
C GLY A 50 -13.25 -4.02 -2.62
N ASP A 51 -11.94 -3.97 -2.90
CA ASP A 51 -10.92 -4.64 -2.08
C ASP A 51 -10.69 -3.89 -0.76
N VAL A 52 -10.67 -2.56 -0.78
CA VAL A 52 -10.61 -1.72 0.42
C VAL A 52 -11.79 -2.03 1.35
N GLY A 53 -13.02 -2.07 0.81
CA GLY A 53 -14.22 -2.39 1.58
C GLY A 53 -14.17 -3.79 2.18
N ARG A 54 -13.76 -4.81 1.39
CA ARG A 54 -13.63 -6.18 1.86
C ARG A 54 -12.59 -6.29 2.99
N ASP A 55 -11.38 -5.79 2.76
CA ASP A 55 -10.25 -5.98 3.66
C ASP A 55 -10.40 -5.15 4.95
N LEU A 56 -11.09 -4.01 4.91
CA LEU A 56 -11.36 -3.18 6.09
C LEU A 56 -12.71 -3.47 6.76
N SER A 57 -13.45 -4.48 6.29
CA SER A 57 -14.80 -4.81 6.78
C SER A 57 -15.77 -3.61 6.75
N MET A 58 -15.78 -2.89 5.63
CA MET A 58 -16.62 -1.71 5.38
C MET A 58 -17.49 -1.92 4.14
N SER A 59 -18.66 -1.30 4.09
CA SER A 59 -19.44 -1.29 2.85
C SER A 59 -18.66 -0.57 1.74
N GLN A 60 -18.84 -0.98 0.48
CA GLN A 60 -18.19 -0.30 -0.66
C GLN A 60 -18.59 1.18 -0.75
N ALA A 61 -19.82 1.52 -0.36
CA ALA A 61 -20.30 2.90 -0.31
C ALA A 61 -19.54 3.72 0.73
N THR A 62 -19.32 3.15 1.93
CA THR A 62 -18.56 3.78 3.01
C THR A 62 -17.08 3.96 2.61
N ALA A 63 -16.44 2.92 2.07
CA ALA A 63 -15.07 3.00 1.59
C ALA A 63 -14.91 4.07 0.50
N ARG A 64 -15.85 4.13 -0.46
CA ARG A 64 -15.89 5.16 -1.50
C ARG A 64 -16.02 6.56 -0.92
N TRP A 65 -16.89 6.73 0.08
CA TRP A 65 -17.09 8.02 0.74
C TRP A 65 -15.80 8.52 1.40
N HIS A 66 -15.11 7.68 2.17
CA HIS A 66 -13.84 8.05 2.79
C HIS A 66 -12.75 8.33 1.76
N ALA A 67 -12.64 7.53 0.69
CA ALA A 67 -11.67 7.77 -0.37
C ALA A 67 -11.94 9.09 -1.11
N ARG A 68 -13.21 9.43 -1.35
CA ARG A 68 -13.59 10.72 -1.94
C ARG A 68 -13.22 11.89 -1.04
N ASP A 69 -13.51 11.83 0.25
CA ASP A 69 -13.12 12.87 1.20
C ASP A 69 -11.59 13.02 1.25
N LEU A 70 -10.84 11.93 1.26
CA LEU A 70 -9.37 11.97 1.21
C LEU A 70 -8.82 12.58 -0.10
N LEU A 71 -9.52 12.43 -1.23
CA LEU A 71 -9.19 13.10 -2.49
C LEU A 71 -9.48 14.61 -2.39
N GLU A 72 -10.66 15.00 -1.89
CA GLU A 72 -11.06 16.39 -1.68
C GLU A 72 -10.09 17.13 -0.76
N ASN A 73 -9.54 16.44 0.25
CA ASN A 73 -8.58 16.98 1.22
C ASN A 73 -7.11 16.72 0.85
N ARG A 74 -6.82 16.34 -0.41
CA ARG A 74 -5.46 16.21 -0.96
C ARG A 74 -4.53 15.23 -0.20
N TYR A 75 -5.10 14.25 0.49
CA TYR A 75 -4.36 13.11 1.02
C TYR A 75 -4.15 12.05 -0.06
N LEU A 76 -5.13 11.88 -0.94
CA LEU A 76 -5.07 11.03 -2.12
C LEU A 76 -5.10 11.88 -3.40
N GLN A 77 -4.58 11.32 -4.48
CA GLN A 77 -4.76 11.80 -5.85
C GLN A 77 -5.35 10.71 -6.72
N ALA A 78 -5.89 11.10 -7.87
CA ALA A 78 -6.44 10.19 -8.86
C ALA A 78 -5.75 10.39 -10.23
N GLU A 79 -5.48 9.27 -10.90
CA GLU A 79 -5.10 9.22 -12.31
C GLU A 79 -6.05 8.26 -13.03
N GLY A 80 -6.98 8.82 -13.82
CA GLY A 80 -8.12 8.07 -14.33
C GLY A 80 -8.94 7.46 -13.19
N THR A 81 -9.00 6.12 -13.13
CA THR A 81 -9.72 5.37 -12.06
C THR A 81 -8.82 4.94 -10.91
N ARG A 82 -7.52 5.24 -10.96
CA ARG A 82 -6.52 4.80 -9.99
C ARG A 82 -6.38 5.84 -8.90
N VAL A 83 -6.56 5.43 -7.63
CA VAL A 83 -6.45 6.33 -6.47
C VAL A 83 -5.28 5.90 -5.60
N PHE A 84 -4.43 6.84 -5.22
CA PHE A 84 -3.23 6.57 -4.43
C PHE A 84 -2.80 7.78 -3.60
N PRO A 85 -1.97 7.60 -2.54
CA PRO A 85 -1.53 8.70 -1.70
C PRO A 85 -0.66 9.70 -2.45
N VAL A 86 -0.96 10.98 -2.27
CA VAL A 86 -0.22 12.07 -2.92
C VAL A 86 1.22 12.05 -2.47
N GLY A 87 2.12 11.94 -3.46
CA GLY A 87 3.56 12.00 -3.26
C GLY A 87 4.20 10.73 -2.70
N LEU A 88 3.46 9.61 -2.53
CA LEU A 88 4.05 8.36 -2.02
C LEU A 88 4.75 7.53 -3.10
N ILE A 89 4.15 7.47 -4.29
CA ILE A 89 4.66 6.72 -5.45
C ILE A 89 4.92 7.67 -6.60
N ASP A 90 5.75 7.25 -7.55
CA ASP A 90 5.81 7.92 -8.84
C ASP A 90 4.47 7.78 -9.58
N PRO A 91 3.85 8.87 -10.05
CA PRO A 91 2.63 8.78 -10.86
C PRO A 91 2.76 7.88 -12.08
N GLU A 92 3.94 7.82 -12.72
CA GLU A 92 4.18 6.93 -13.88
C GLU A 92 4.02 5.44 -13.51
N ASP A 93 4.17 5.10 -12.23
CA ASP A 93 4.00 3.74 -11.72
C ASP A 93 2.56 3.41 -11.32
N SER A 94 1.61 4.34 -11.44
CA SER A 94 0.23 4.10 -11.03
C SER A 94 -0.40 2.91 -11.78
N ALA A 95 -0.06 2.73 -13.06
CA ALA A 95 -0.53 1.59 -13.87
C ALA A 95 0.03 0.25 -13.34
N LEU A 96 1.31 0.23 -12.97
CA LEU A 96 1.99 -0.92 -12.39
C LEU A 96 1.34 -1.31 -11.05
N PHE A 97 1.12 -0.34 -10.16
CA PHE A 97 0.44 -0.60 -8.88
C PHE A 97 -1.02 -1.06 -9.07
N ALA A 98 -1.75 -0.48 -10.02
CA ALA A 98 -3.10 -0.92 -10.36
C ALA A 98 -3.14 -2.37 -10.86
N ALA A 99 -2.12 -2.82 -11.60
CA ALA A 99 -1.98 -4.21 -12.00
C ALA A 99 -1.73 -5.11 -10.77
N LEU A 100 -0.88 -4.69 -9.84
CA LEU A 100 -0.55 -5.44 -8.62
C LEU A 100 -1.66 -5.44 -7.57
N ALA A 101 -2.62 -4.51 -7.62
CA ALA A 101 -3.76 -4.49 -6.71
C ALA A 101 -4.60 -5.79 -6.75
N SER A 102 -4.64 -6.47 -7.90
CA SER A 102 -5.36 -7.72 -8.08
C SER A 102 -4.69 -8.89 -7.35
N ALA A 103 -5.45 -9.60 -6.52
CA ALA A 103 -4.95 -10.74 -5.73
C ALA A 103 -4.22 -11.79 -6.57
N GLY A 104 -4.79 -12.21 -7.71
CA GLY A 104 -4.15 -13.20 -8.57
C GLY A 104 -2.83 -12.73 -9.19
N ARG A 105 -2.70 -11.43 -9.52
CA ARG A 105 -1.47 -10.86 -10.09
C ARG A 105 -0.37 -10.72 -9.05
N ALA A 106 -0.72 -10.20 -7.87
CA ALA A 106 0.18 -10.14 -6.72
C ALA A 106 0.69 -11.54 -6.34
N ALA A 107 -0.22 -12.52 -6.22
CA ALA A 107 0.13 -13.91 -5.91
C ALA A 107 1.04 -14.53 -6.99
N THR A 108 0.73 -14.30 -8.27
CA THR A 108 1.59 -14.78 -9.37
C THR A 108 3.00 -14.21 -9.26
N LEU A 109 3.12 -12.89 -9.04
CA LEU A 109 4.44 -12.26 -8.88
C LEU A 109 5.18 -12.84 -7.67
N ALA A 110 4.50 -12.97 -6.52
CA ALA A 110 5.08 -13.55 -5.32
C ALA A 110 5.61 -14.97 -5.55
N THR A 111 4.82 -15.84 -6.18
CA THR A 111 5.23 -17.20 -6.51
C THR A 111 6.44 -17.25 -7.46
N VAL A 112 6.54 -16.31 -8.41
CA VAL A 112 7.71 -16.23 -9.31
C VAL A 112 8.98 -15.79 -8.56
N PHE A 113 8.86 -14.89 -7.57
CA PHE A 113 9.98 -14.53 -6.70
C PHE A 113 10.40 -15.68 -5.77
N GLU A 114 9.44 -16.44 -5.24
CA GLU A 114 9.69 -17.61 -4.39
C GLU A 114 10.28 -18.80 -5.18
N SER A 115 9.97 -18.92 -6.47
CA SER A 115 10.47 -20.00 -7.32
C SER A 115 10.79 -19.50 -8.73
N PRO A 116 11.97 -18.85 -8.91
CA PRO A 116 12.43 -18.41 -10.22
C PRO A 116 12.53 -19.58 -11.20
N GLY A 117 12.05 -19.39 -12.43
CA GLY A 117 12.02 -20.42 -13.46
C GLY A 117 10.83 -21.37 -13.37
N ILE A 118 9.82 -21.06 -12.55
CA ILE A 118 8.58 -21.84 -12.46
C ILE A 118 7.88 -21.91 -13.82
N SER A 119 7.42 -23.11 -14.19
CA SER A 119 6.64 -23.29 -15.42
C SER A 119 5.23 -22.75 -15.24
N PHE A 120 4.56 -22.41 -16.35
CA PHE A 120 3.18 -21.88 -16.26
C PHE A 120 2.16 -22.90 -15.72
N GLN A 121 2.45 -24.19 -15.80
CA GLN A 121 1.61 -25.23 -15.20
C GLN A 121 1.75 -25.20 -13.69
N GLU A 122 2.99 -25.28 -13.18
CA GLU A 122 3.27 -25.23 -11.74
C GLU A 122 2.80 -23.92 -11.11
N LEU A 123 2.98 -22.81 -11.82
CA LEU A 123 2.50 -21.50 -11.39
C LEU A 123 0.98 -21.49 -11.22
N ALA A 124 0.25 -21.96 -12.24
CA ALA A 124 -1.20 -22.07 -12.21
C ALA A 124 -1.70 -22.91 -11.03
N ASP A 125 -1.05 -24.05 -10.78
CA ASP A 125 -1.41 -24.96 -9.69
C ASP A 125 -1.20 -24.29 -8.32
N ARG A 126 -0.09 -23.56 -8.14
CA ARG A 126 0.22 -22.86 -6.87
C ARG A 126 -0.70 -21.68 -6.55
N VAL A 127 -1.11 -20.91 -7.56
CA VAL A 127 -1.98 -19.74 -7.35
C VAL A 127 -3.45 -20.03 -7.61
N HIS A 128 -3.80 -21.32 -7.76
CA HIS A 128 -5.17 -21.80 -8.02
C HIS A 128 -5.84 -21.13 -9.22
N LEU A 129 -5.10 -21.01 -10.32
CA LEU A 129 -5.58 -20.48 -11.60
C LEU A 129 -5.55 -21.55 -12.68
N THR A 130 -6.20 -21.28 -13.81
CA THR A 130 -5.97 -22.07 -15.02
C THR A 130 -4.61 -21.70 -15.63
N ARG A 131 -4.00 -22.65 -16.35
CA ARG A 131 -2.76 -22.38 -17.11
C ARG A 131 -2.88 -21.19 -18.07
N GLN A 132 -4.04 -21.01 -18.70
CA GLN A 132 -4.31 -19.88 -19.59
C GLN A 132 -4.32 -18.55 -18.81
N SER A 133 -4.97 -18.51 -17.65
CA SER A 133 -4.99 -17.33 -16.78
C SER A 133 -3.60 -17.00 -16.23
N ALA A 134 -2.85 -18.00 -15.77
CA ALA A 134 -1.47 -17.82 -15.31
C ALA A 134 -0.58 -17.29 -16.45
N SER A 135 -0.70 -17.84 -17.66
CA SER A 135 0.01 -17.34 -18.84
C SER A 135 -0.34 -15.88 -19.15
N LYS A 136 -1.63 -15.53 -19.13
CA LYS A 136 -2.08 -14.16 -19.41
C LYS A 136 -1.51 -13.18 -18.39
N ILE A 137 -1.59 -13.52 -17.11
CA ILE A 137 -1.04 -12.70 -16.03
C ILE A 137 0.47 -12.55 -16.17
N ALA A 138 1.21 -13.65 -16.41
CA ALA A 138 2.66 -13.60 -16.61
C ALA A 138 3.05 -12.70 -17.79
N SER A 139 2.30 -12.76 -18.90
CA SER A 139 2.51 -11.85 -20.04
C SER A 139 2.22 -10.39 -19.69
N GLU A 140 1.16 -10.10 -18.94
CA GLU A 140 0.87 -8.73 -18.47
C GLU A 140 1.98 -8.22 -17.53
N LEU A 141 2.40 -9.02 -16.55
CA LEU A 141 3.50 -8.68 -15.64
C LEU A 141 4.83 -8.48 -16.41
N SER A 142 5.04 -9.25 -17.48
CA SER A 142 6.18 -9.08 -18.37
C SER A 142 6.10 -7.78 -19.18
N GLY A 143 4.90 -7.37 -19.61
CA GLY A 143 4.67 -6.06 -20.23
C GLY A 143 5.03 -4.88 -19.32
N PHE A 144 4.88 -5.03 -17.99
CA PHE A 144 5.37 -4.07 -17.01
C PHE A 144 6.86 -4.22 -16.68
N GLY A 145 7.54 -5.24 -17.23
CA GLY A 145 8.93 -5.54 -16.92
C GLY A 145 9.14 -6.16 -15.55
N LEU A 146 8.12 -6.68 -14.88
CA LEU A 146 8.22 -7.32 -13.56
C LEU A 146 8.74 -8.76 -13.63
N VAL A 147 8.45 -9.44 -14.75
CA VAL A 147 8.81 -10.84 -15.00
C VAL A 147 9.36 -10.97 -16.42
N THR A 148 10.37 -11.82 -16.61
CA THR A 148 10.78 -12.28 -17.95
C THR A 148 10.26 -13.68 -18.21
N VAL A 149 9.77 -13.92 -19.43
CA VAL A 149 9.31 -15.24 -19.87
C VAL A 149 10.32 -15.80 -20.86
N ALA A 150 10.83 -17.00 -20.58
CA ALA A 150 11.74 -17.72 -21.46
C ALA A 150 11.12 -19.03 -21.93
N GLU A 151 11.44 -19.43 -23.16
CA GLU A 151 11.14 -20.75 -23.68
C GLU A 151 12.20 -21.76 -23.21
N ASP A 152 11.74 -22.89 -22.69
CA ASP A 152 12.55 -24.04 -22.28
C ASP A 152 11.96 -25.29 -22.93
N GLY A 153 12.41 -25.55 -24.17
CA GLY A 153 11.85 -26.58 -25.05
C GLY A 153 10.36 -26.37 -25.28
N ARG A 154 9.53 -27.33 -24.81
CA ARG A 154 8.05 -27.24 -24.93
C ARG A 154 7.38 -26.43 -23.81
N HIS A 155 8.15 -25.98 -22.82
CA HIS A 155 7.66 -25.27 -21.64
C HIS A 155 8.02 -23.79 -21.71
N ARG A 156 7.20 -22.95 -21.08
CA ARG A 156 7.52 -21.54 -20.83
C ARG A 156 7.69 -21.33 -19.33
N ARG A 157 8.76 -20.62 -18.97
CA ARG A 157 9.16 -20.37 -17.59
C ARG A 157 9.17 -18.89 -17.29
N ALA A 158 8.76 -18.52 -16.08
CA ALA A 158 8.76 -17.15 -15.59
C ALA A 158 9.90 -16.93 -14.60
N TYR A 159 10.60 -15.79 -14.75
CA TYR A 159 11.68 -15.36 -13.85
C TYR A 159 11.39 -13.95 -13.35
N PRO A 160 11.65 -13.64 -12.07
CA PRO A 160 11.51 -12.28 -11.56
C PRO A 160 12.59 -11.38 -12.15
N THR A 161 12.29 -10.08 -12.21
CA THR A 161 13.28 -9.04 -12.55
C THR A 161 13.66 -8.22 -11.31
N ASP A 162 14.62 -7.32 -11.48
CA ASP A 162 15.03 -6.34 -10.47
C ASP A 162 14.24 -5.02 -10.54
N LEU A 163 13.20 -4.92 -11.38
CA LEU A 163 12.53 -3.64 -11.65
C LEU A 163 11.98 -2.98 -10.38
N LEU A 164 11.33 -3.75 -9.50
CA LEU A 164 10.79 -3.21 -8.25
C LEU A 164 11.89 -2.72 -7.31
N VAL A 165 13.06 -3.38 -7.30
CA VAL A 165 14.22 -2.93 -6.52
C VAL A 165 14.71 -1.59 -7.06
N ARG A 166 14.91 -1.48 -8.37
CA ARG A 166 15.34 -0.22 -9.00
C ARG A 166 14.35 0.93 -8.78
N LYS A 167 13.05 0.65 -8.91
CA LYS A 167 12.00 1.65 -8.65
C LYS A 167 11.92 2.06 -7.18
N ARG A 168 12.06 1.11 -6.26
CA ARG A 168 12.16 1.37 -4.81
C ARG A 168 13.33 2.31 -4.49
N GLU A 169 14.49 2.05 -5.09
CA GLU A 169 15.68 2.90 -4.90
C GLU A 169 15.48 4.31 -5.44
N ALA A 170 14.91 4.44 -6.64
CA ALA A 170 14.58 5.74 -7.23
C ALA A 170 13.52 6.50 -6.41
N ASN A 171 12.61 5.80 -5.73
CA ASN A 171 11.53 6.41 -4.95
C ASN A 171 11.94 6.86 -3.53
N ARG A 172 13.17 6.60 -3.06
CA ARG A 172 13.57 6.91 -1.68
C ARG A 172 13.37 8.39 -1.31
N SER A 173 13.85 9.30 -2.17
CA SER A 173 13.69 10.75 -1.95
C SER A 173 12.23 11.19 -1.91
N ARG A 174 11.38 10.54 -2.71
CA ARG A 174 9.94 10.77 -2.74
C ARG A 174 9.27 10.28 -1.44
N ALA A 175 9.63 9.10 -0.95
CA ALA A 175 9.16 8.60 0.36
C ALA A 175 9.61 9.49 1.52
N ASP A 176 10.80 10.11 1.42
CA ASP A 176 11.28 11.14 2.34
C ASP A 176 10.41 12.38 2.35
N ALA A 177 10.21 13.00 1.18
CA ALA A 177 9.34 14.16 1.02
C ALA A 177 7.87 13.87 1.41
N PHE A 178 7.39 12.65 1.18
CA PHE A 178 6.03 12.24 1.56
C PHE A 178 5.77 12.37 3.05
N GLY A 179 6.72 11.94 3.90
CA GLY A 179 6.57 12.02 5.35
C GLY A 179 6.46 13.46 5.85
N GLU A 180 7.32 14.34 5.34
CA GLU A 180 7.28 15.78 5.66
C GLU A 180 5.98 16.43 5.17
N ALA A 181 5.55 16.10 3.94
CA ALA A 181 4.29 16.61 3.39
C ALA A 181 3.06 16.09 4.15
N LEU A 182 3.11 14.89 4.73
CA LEU A 182 2.05 14.38 5.59
C LEU A 182 1.99 15.14 6.92
N LEU A 183 3.13 15.41 7.55
CA LEU A 183 3.18 16.23 8.77
C LEU A 183 2.67 17.66 8.49
N GLY A 184 3.07 18.27 7.38
CA GLY A 184 2.54 19.57 6.95
C GLY A 184 1.02 19.58 6.82
N ARG A 185 0.45 18.60 6.09
CA ARG A 185 -1.01 18.48 5.92
C ARG A 185 -1.76 18.27 7.25
N LEU A 186 -1.23 17.41 8.12
CA LEU A 186 -1.83 17.21 9.45
C LEU A 186 -1.79 18.50 10.29
N ALA A 187 -0.74 19.32 10.16
CA ALA A 187 -0.65 20.62 10.82
C ALA A 187 -1.64 21.63 10.24
N ASP A 188 -1.78 21.68 8.91
CA ASP A 188 -2.76 22.52 8.20
C ASP A 188 -4.20 22.16 8.60
N ASP A 189 -4.46 20.88 8.89
CA ASP A 189 -5.73 20.38 9.42
C ASP A 189 -5.93 20.68 10.93
N GLY A 190 -4.98 21.38 11.58
CA GLY A 190 -5.05 21.74 13.00
C GLY A 190 -4.79 20.57 13.96
N LEU A 191 -4.20 19.46 13.49
CA LEU A 191 -4.01 18.23 14.27
C LEU A 191 -2.66 18.16 15.01
N ALA A 192 -1.88 19.24 15.03
CA ALA A 192 -0.63 19.38 15.79
C ALA A 192 0.25 18.10 15.80
N PRO A 193 0.73 17.63 14.64
CA PRO A 193 1.39 16.34 14.52
C PRO A 193 2.79 16.32 15.18
N GLU A 194 3.14 15.17 15.72
CA GLU A 194 4.43 14.86 16.35
C GLU A 194 4.99 13.58 15.71
N LEU A 195 6.17 13.68 15.10
CA LEU A 195 6.88 12.52 14.59
C LEU A 195 7.48 11.72 15.74
N LEU A 196 7.02 10.48 15.93
CA LEU A 196 7.57 9.60 16.98
C LEU A 196 8.70 8.73 16.45
N ARG A 197 8.54 8.23 15.22
CA ARG A 197 9.47 7.31 14.60
C ARG A 197 9.37 7.39 13.08
N ARG A 198 10.52 7.28 12.44
CA ARG A 198 10.64 7.04 11.01
C ARG A 198 11.68 5.97 10.78
N ASP A 199 11.33 4.97 9.98
CA ASP A 199 12.28 4.03 9.37
C ASP A 199 12.03 3.93 7.87
N GLU A 200 12.80 3.09 7.17
CA GLU A 200 12.76 2.98 5.70
C GLU A 200 11.38 2.57 5.16
N THR A 201 10.59 1.85 5.97
CA THR A 201 9.32 1.25 5.54
C THR A 201 8.11 1.90 6.16
N THR A 202 8.27 2.62 7.27
CA THR A 202 7.16 3.07 8.10
C THR A 202 7.42 4.43 8.76
N LEU A 203 6.37 5.26 8.78
CA LEU A 203 6.27 6.50 9.54
C LEU A 203 5.27 6.33 10.69
N THR A 204 5.65 6.66 11.92
CA THR A 204 4.74 6.69 13.07
C THR A 204 4.57 8.12 13.54
N VAL A 205 3.35 8.63 13.42
CA VAL A 205 2.97 10.00 13.80
C VAL A 205 1.92 9.95 14.89
N ARG A 206 2.11 10.74 15.94
CA ARG A 206 1.06 11.09 16.90
C ARG A 206 0.43 12.39 16.47
N PHE A 207 -0.90 12.49 16.49
CA PHE A 207 -1.58 13.76 16.22
C PHE A 207 -2.94 13.82 16.90
N GLY A 208 -3.52 15.02 16.95
CA GLY A 208 -4.86 15.26 17.46
C GLY A 208 -5.07 16.71 17.86
N ALA A 209 -6.33 17.07 18.13
CA ALA A 209 -6.73 18.38 18.60
C ALA A 209 -7.04 18.33 20.11
N GLY A 210 -6.47 19.25 20.88
CA GLY A 210 -6.70 19.34 22.32
C GLY A 210 -6.15 18.13 23.10
N PRO A 211 -6.91 17.58 24.08
CA PRO A 211 -6.41 16.53 24.97
C PRO A 211 -6.40 15.14 24.33
N ARG A 212 -7.11 14.94 23.20
CA ARG A 212 -7.16 13.64 22.52
C ARG A 212 -6.08 13.55 21.46
N ARG A 213 -5.29 12.49 21.54
CA ARG A 213 -4.24 12.15 20.58
C ARG A 213 -4.44 10.71 20.10
N VAL A 214 -4.11 10.48 18.83
CA VAL A 214 -4.12 9.17 18.19
C VAL A 214 -2.77 8.92 17.53
N LEU A 215 -2.49 7.63 17.32
CA LEU A 215 -1.33 7.17 16.57
C LEU A 215 -1.75 6.76 15.16
N LEU A 216 -0.93 7.13 14.18
CA LEU A 216 -1.03 6.64 12.81
C LEU A 216 0.31 6.08 12.38
N GLU A 217 0.28 4.82 11.95
CA GLU A 217 1.40 4.14 11.34
C GLU A 217 1.18 4.06 9.82
N VAL A 218 2.02 4.74 9.05
CA VAL A 218 1.89 4.89 7.60
C VAL A 218 3.02 4.12 6.91
N PRO A 219 2.71 3.14 6.06
CA PRO A 219 3.70 2.51 5.18
C PRO A 219 4.28 3.53 4.18
N LEU A 220 5.60 3.50 4.02
CA LEU A 220 6.38 4.38 3.14
C LEU A 220 6.91 3.67 1.89
N ASP A 221 6.83 2.34 1.86
CA ASP A 221 7.51 1.52 0.85
C ASP A 221 6.58 0.53 0.13
N PRO A 222 5.64 1.04 -0.68
CA PRO A 222 4.72 0.18 -1.42
C PRO A 222 5.43 -0.68 -2.48
N TYR A 223 6.63 -0.30 -2.95
CA TYR A 223 7.40 -1.11 -3.90
C TYR A 223 7.88 -2.43 -3.27
N ALA A 224 8.16 -2.44 -1.97
CA ALA A 224 8.41 -3.66 -1.22
C ALA A 224 7.12 -4.41 -0.86
N THR A 225 6.03 -3.73 -0.49
CA THR A 225 4.90 -4.39 0.17
C THR A 225 3.67 -4.67 -0.69
N ALA A 226 3.41 -3.89 -1.75
CA ALA A 226 2.09 -3.89 -2.41
C ALA A 226 1.72 -5.21 -3.09
N TRP A 227 2.72 -6.02 -3.48
CA TRP A 227 2.55 -7.32 -4.13
C TRP A 227 2.67 -8.50 -3.15
N MET A 228 3.15 -8.27 -1.93
CA MET A 228 3.23 -9.29 -0.90
C MET A 228 1.89 -9.36 -0.16
N ARG A 229 1.04 -10.31 -0.53
CA ARG A 229 -0.14 -10.63 0.27
C ARG A 229 0.28 -11.59 1.37
N HIS A 230 0.36 -11.10 2.61
CA HIS A 230 0.38 -12.00 3.76
C HIS A 230 -0.92 -12.81 3.75
N ALA A 231 -0.78 -14.13 3.63
CA ALA A 231 -1.87 -15.09 3.80
C ALA A 231 -2.37 -15.11 5.24
#